data_AF-A0A1Q3SRB1-F1
#
_entry.id   AF-A0A1Q3SRB1-F1
#
_cell.length_a   1.000
_cell.length_b   1.000
_cell.length_c   1.000
_cell.angle_alpha   90.00
_cell.angle_beta   90.00
_cell.angle_gamma   90.00
#
_symmetry.space_group_name_H-M   'P 1'
#
loop_
_entity.id
_entity.type
_entity.pdbx_description
1 polymer ?
#
loop_
_entity_poly.entity_id
_entity_poly.type
_entity_poly.pdbx_seq_one_letter_code
_entity_poly.pdbx_strand_id
1 'polypeptide(L)'
;MTKELSLVPFSEFSNNLDSFFEQVVRENKEIVIENEQGEQVLLKPAPASKRKHRTRTEADHQAFLASAGGWKDVDTDKLLDDIYESRRTSSRPPVDL
;
A
#
# COMPACT_ATOMS: atom_id res chain seq x y z
N MET A 1 18.74 17.55 -4.09
CA MET A 1 17.41 17.77 -3.50
C MET A 1 17.61 18.18 -2.06
N THR A 2 17.55 19.47 -1.78
CA THR A 2 17.61 20.03 -0.43
C THR A 2 16.31 19.68 0.29
N LYS A 3 16.40 18.84 1.31
CA LYS A 3 15.27 18.50 2.18
C LYS A 3 14.98 19.74 3.03
N GLU A 4 13.79 20.31 2.89
CA GLU A 4 13.34 21.39 3.78
C GLU A 4 13.18 20.79 5.18
N LEU A 5 14.13 21.08 6.05
CA LEU A 5 14.10 20.70 7.47
C LEU A 5 13.40 21.84 8.21
N SER A 6 12.18 21.58 8.68
CA SER A 6 11.46 22.53 9.54
C SER A 6 12.02 22.44 10.95
N LEU A 7 12.55 23.55 11.45
CA LEU A 7 13.00 23.71 12.84
C LEU A 7 11.80 24.09 13.71
N VAL A 8 11.56 23.34 14.79
CA VAL A 8 10.44 23.54 15.71
C VAL A 8 10.96 23.58 17.15
N PRO A 9 10.60 24.58 17.97
CA PRO A 9 10.92 24.60 19.39
C PRO A 9 10.24 23.44 20.13
N PHE A 10 10.92 22.86 21.13
CA PHE A 10 10.36 21.77 21.95
C PHE A 10 9.05 22.17 22.65
N SER A 11 8.89 23.44 23.03
CA SER A 11 7.66 23.98 23.62
C SER A 11 6.47 23.91 22.66
N GLU A 12 6.68 24.17 21.38
CA GLU A 12 5.63 24.06 20.36
C GLU A 12 5.31 22.60 20.04
N PHE A 13 6.34 21.76 19.95
CA PHE A 13 6.19 20.33 19.73
C PHE A 13 5.42 19.62 20.87
N SER A 14 5.80 19.89 22.12
CA SER A 14 5.21 19.25 23.32
C SER A 14 3.73 19.57 23.53
N ASN A 15 3.26 20.73 23.05
CA ASN A 15 1.86 21.10 23.14
C ASN A 15 0.97 20.38 22.11
N ASN A 16 1.52 19.89 21.00
CA ASN A 16 0.77 19.36 19.86
C ASN A 16 1.39 18.08 19.26
N LEU A 17 1.76 17.13 20.12
CA LEU A 17 2.43 15.88 19.71
C LEU A 17 1.70 15.15 18.57
N ASP A 18 0.38 14.96 18.70
CA ASP A 18 -0.42 14.20 17.74
C ASP A 18 -0.39 14.81 16.34
N SER A 19 -0.51 16.13 16.24
CA SER A 19 -0.49 16.84 14.95
C SER A 19 0.86 16.68 14.25
N PHE A 20 1.97 16.75 15.00
CA PHE A 20 3.30 16.56 14.44
C PHE A 20 3.54 15.12 14.00
N PHE A 21 3.06 14.13 14.75
CA PHE A 21 3.13 12.73 14.32
C PHE A 21 2.31 12.48 13.05
N GLU A 22 1.08 13.00 12.96
CA GLU A 22 0.28 12.89 11.74
C GLU A 22 0.96 13.56 10.55
N GLN A 23 1.53 14.75 10.73
CA GLN A 23 2.23 15.46 9.67
C GLN A 23 3.47 14.69 9.18
N VAL A 24 4.31 14.18 10.09
CA VAL A 24 5.51 13.40 9.76
C VAL A 24 5.15 12.11 9.03
N VAL A 25 4.12 11.40 9.49
CA VAL A 25 3.67 10.14 8.89
C VAL A 25 3.01 10.35 7.53
N ARG A 26 2.13 11.34 7.41
CA ARG A 26 1.34 11.59 6.19
C ARG A 26 2.14 12.28 5.10
N GLU A 27 2.94 13.28 5.45
CA GLU A 27 3.71 14.07 4.49
C GLU A 27 5.12 13.51 4.25
N ASN A 28 5.51 12.48 4.99
CA ASN A 28 6.85 11.87 4.93
C ASN A 28 7.97 12.92 5.10
N LYS A 29 7.74 13.92 5.96
CA LYS A 29 8.65 15.04 6.24
C LYS A 29 9.51 14.77 7.47
N GLU A 30 10.67 15.40 7.49
CA GLU A 30 11.61 15.37 8.62
C GLU A 30 11.55 16.69 9.36
N ILE A 31 11.40 16.63 10.68
CA ILE A 31 11.26 17.79 11.55
C ILE A 31 12.43 17.77 12.54
N VAL A 32 13.08 18.92 12.71
CA VAL A 32 14.13 19.10 13.71
C VAL A 32 13.52 19.81 14.91
N ILE A 33 13.61 19.20 16.09
CA ILE A 33 13.11 19.74 17.34
C ILE A 33 14.29 20.24 18.15
N GLU A 34 14.26 21.49 18.59
CA GLU A 34 15.31 22.11 19.41
C GLU A 34 14.82 22.41 20.82
N ASN A 35 15.62 22.05 21.84
CA ASN A 35 15.31 22.37 23.24
C ASN A 35 15.91 23.72 23.67
N GLU A 36 15.55 24.19 24.86
CA GLU A 36 16.06 25.46 25.42
C GLU A 36 17.57 25.45 25.70
N GLN A 37 18.19 24.27 25.71
CA GLN A 37 19.63 24.06 25.89
C GLN A 37 20.39 24.01 24.55
N GLY A 38 19.70 24.18 23.41
CA GLY A 38 20.26 24.11 22.07
C GLY A 38 20.52 22.70 21.55
N GLU A 39 20.03 21.66 22.23
CA GLU A 39 20.10 20.28 21.75
C GLU A 39 19.02 20.04 20.69
N GLN A 40 19.41 19.39 19.59
CA GLN A 40 18.55 19.14 18.44
C GLN A 40 18.24 17.65 18.27
N VAL A 41 16.97 17.32 18.03
CA VAL A 41 16.47 15.95 17.79
C VAL A 41 15.76 15.90 16.44
N LEU A 42 16.06 14.88 15.64
CA LEU A 42 15.40 14.66 14.36
C LEU A 42 14.22 13.68 14.51
N LEU A 43 13.02 14.15 14.22
CA LEU A 43 11.83 13.32 14.07
C LEU A 43 11.66 12.95 12.59
N LYS A 44 11.64 11.65 12.31
CA LYS A 44 11.45 11.10 10.97
C LYS A 44 10.45 9.95 10.99
N PRO A 45 9.70 9.73 9.90
CA PRO A 45 8.78 8.61 9.83
C PRO A 45 9.59 7.31 9.85
N ALA A 46 9.19 6.38 10.71
CA ALA A 46 9.76 5.05 10.71
C ALA A 46 9.32 4.34 9.41
N PRO A 47 10.24 3.67 8.68
CA PRO A 47 9.85 2.87 7.54
C PRO A 47 8.84 1.82 8.01
N ALA A 48 7.69 1.75 7.35
CA ALA A 48 6.71 0.71 7.63
C ALA A 48 7.43 -0.64 7.57
N SER A 49 7.18 -1.49 8.58
CA SER A 49 7.66 -2.87 8.57
C SER A 49 7.15 -3.51 7.29
N LYS A 50 8.04 -3.66 6.30
CA LYS A 50 7.70 -4.37 5.07
C LYS A 50 7.40 -5.79 5.51
N ARG A 51 6.12 -6.19 5.42
CA ARG A 51 5.75 -7.59 5.58
C ARG A 51 6.69 -8.39 4.69
N LYS A 52 7.36 -9.39 5.25
CA LYS A 52 8.22 -10.27 4.46
C LYS A 52 7.38 -10.84 3.33
N HIS A 53 7.60 -10.35 2.12
CA HIS A 53 7.04 -10.98 0.95
C HIS A 53 7.69 -12.35 0.83
N ARG A 54 6.87 -13.37 0.57
CA ARG A 54 7.38 -14.70 0.25
C ARG A 54 8.32 -14.57 -0.94
N THR A 55 9.55 -15.07 -0.79
CA THR A 55 10.50 -15.18 -1.90
C THR A 55 9.92 -16.12 -2.94
N ARG A 56 9.87 -15.69 -4.20
CA ARG A 56 9.43 -16.55 -5.31
C ARG A 56 10.39 -17.73 -5.41
N THR A 57 9.83 -18.94 -5.46
CA THR A 57 10.60 -20.17 -5.64
C THR A 57 10.69 -20.53 -7.13
N GLU A 58 11.61 -21.42 -7.49
CA GLU A 58 11.69 -21.95 -8.85
C GLU A 58 10.36 -22.60 -9.28
N ALA A 59 9.68 -23.29 -8.35
CA ALA A 59 8.36 -23.86 -8.61
C ALA A 59 7.31 -22.80 -8.96
N ASP A 60 7.36 -21.62 -8.32
CA ASP A 60 6.46 -20.50 -8.65
C ASP A 60 6.72 -19.96 -10.06
N HIS A 61 7.99 -19.90 -10.46
CA HIS A 61 8.39 -19.51 -11.81
C HIS A 61 7.90 -20.51 -12.86
N GLN A 62 8.09 -21.81 -12.60
CA GLN A 62 7.62 -22.86 -13.51
C GLN A 62 6.10 -22.89 -13.61
N ALA A 63 5.38 -22.74 -12.51
CA ALA A 63 3.91 -22.65 -12.53
C ALA A 63 3.41 -21.45 -13.34
N PHE A 64 4.08 -20.29 -13.19
CA PHE A 64 3.77 -19.10 -13.96
C PHE A 64 4.02 -19.30 -15.46
N LEU A 65 5.15 -19.89 -15.83
CA LEU A 65 5.51 -20.17 -17.22
C LEU A 65 4.61 -21.25 -17.85
N ALA A 66 4.25 -22.29 -17.10
CA ALA A 66 3.32 -23.33 -17.56
C ALA A 66 1.92 -22.78 -17.87
N SER A 67 1.53 -21.71 -17.18
CA SER A 67 0.27 -21.01 -17.42
C SER A 67 0.34 -20.02 -18.60
N ALA A 68 1.55 -19.67 -19.06
CA ALA A 68 1.75 -18.67 -20.10
C ALA A 68 1.29 -19.21 -21.46
N GLY A 69 0.17 -18.66 -21.95
CA GLY A 69 -0.42 -19.09 -23.23
C GLY A 69 -1.34 -20.31 -23.14
N GLY A 70 -1.69 -20.76 -21.92
CA GLY A 70 -2.68 -21.83 -21.71
C GLY A 70 -4.13 -21.45 -22.09
N TRP A 71 -4.33 -20.26 -22.65
CA TRP A 71 -5.63 -19.78 -23.15
C TRP A 71 -5.62 -19.56 -24.67
N LYS A 72 -4.55 -19.98 -25.36
CA LYS A 72 -4.43 -19.80 -26.82
C LYS A 72 -5.41 -20.66 -27.61
N ASP A 73 -5.81 -21.77 -27.04
CA ASP A 73 -6.74 -22.76 -27.58
C ASP A 73 -8.18 -22.56 -27.09
N VAL A 74 -8.41 -21.56 -26.23
CA VAL A 74 -9.75 -21.19 -25.77
C VAL A 74 -10.40 -20.28 -26.81
N ASP A 75 -11.55 -20.68 -27.32
CA ASP A 75 -12.42 -19.83 -28.12
C ASP A 75 -13.03 -18.75 -27.23
N THR A 76 -12.45 -17.56 -27.26
CA THR A 76 -12.85 -16.44 -26.40
C THR A 76 -14.24 -15.92 -26.74
N ASP A 77 -14.64 -16.01 -28.00
CA ASP A 77 -15.93 -15.49 -28.47
C ASP A 77 -17.05 -16.39 -27.96
N LYS A 78 -16.88 -17.72 -28.13
CA LYS A 78 -17.80 -18.70 -27.55
C LYS A 78 -17.86 -18.62 -26.02
N LEU A 79 -16.72 -18.44 -25.35
CA LEU A 79 -16.67 -18.30 -23.90
C LEU A 79 -17.46 -17.07 -23.41
N LEU A 80 -17.36 -15.94 -24.14
CA LEU A 80 -18.12 -14.74 -23.82
C LEU A 80 -19.63 -14.99 -23.95
N ASP A 81 -20.06 -15.63 -25.04
CA ASP A 81 -21.46 -15.99 -25.26
C ASP A 81 -21.99 -16.89 -24.13
N ASP A 82 -21.26 -17.94 -23.75
CA ASP A 82 -21.61 -18.85 -22.65
C ASP A 82 -21.73 -18.11 -21.29
N ILE A 83 -20.87 -17.12 -21.03
CA ILE A 83 -20.94 -16.28 -19.83
C ILE A 83 -22.21 -15.41 -19.85
N TYR A 84 -22.57 -14.82 -20.99
CA TYR A 84 -23.78 -14.01 -21.08
C TYR A 84 -25.04 -14.85 -20.99
N GLU A 85 -25.08 -16.04 -21.60
CA GLU A 85 -26.21 -16.96 -21.47
C GLU A 85 -26.40 -17.46 -20.02
N SER A 86 -25.31 -17.85 -19.35
CA SER A 86 -25.38 -18.26 -17.95
C SER A 86 -25.84 -17.13 -17.02
N ARG A 87 -25.45 -15.88 -17.28
CA ARG A 87 -25.91 -14.71 -16.52
C ARG A 87 -27.40 -14.41 -16.71
N ARG A 88 -27.98 -14.73 -17.87
CA ARG A 88 -29.42 -14.59 -18.11
C ARG A 88 -30.25 -15.58 -17.28
N THR A 89 -29.64 -16.69 -16.89
CA THR A 89 -30.30 -17.73 -16.11
C THR A 89 -29.90 -17.59 -14.64
N SER A 90 -30.61 -16.74 -13.89
CA SER A 90 -30.32 -16.58 -12.45
C SER A 90 -30.75 -17.84 -11.67
N SER A 91 -29.76 -18.66 -11.28
CA SER A 91 -29.93 -19.77 -10.33
C SER A 91 -29.75 -19.35 -8.86
N ARG A 92 -29.44 -18.07 -8.61
CA ARG A 92 -29.25 -17.57 -7.25
C ARG A 92 -30.61 -17.38 -6.58
N PRO A 93 -30.79 -17.87 -5.33
CA PRO A 93 -32.00 -17.60 -4.58
C PRO A 93 -32.14 -16.08 -4.36
N PRO A 94 -33.36 -15.54 -4.39
CA PRO A 94 -33.59 -14.11 -4.15
C PRO A 94 -33.07 -13.73 -2.75
N VAL A 95 -32.41 -12.57 -2.67
CA VAL A 95 -31.94 -11.98 -1.41
C VAL A 95 -32.85 -10.79 -1.11
N ASP A 96 -33.56 -10.84 0.01
CA ASP A 96 -34.27 -9.65 0.53
C ASP A 96 -33.24 -8.64 1.04
N LEU A 97 -33.33 -7.41 0.53
CA LEU A 97 -32.55 -6.24 0.96
C LEU A 97 -33.39 -5.35 1.87
#